data_AF-A0A0C2PWJ4-F1
#
_entry.id   AF-A0A0C2PWJ4-F1
#
_cell.length_a   1.000
_cell.length_b   1.000
_cell.length_c   1.000
_cell.angle_alpha   90.00
_cell.angle_beta   90.00
_cell.angle_gamma   90.00
#
_symmetry.space_group_name_H-M   'P 1'
#
loop_
_entity.id
_entity.type
_entity.pdbx_description
1 polymer ?
#
loop_
_entity_poly.entity_id
_entity_poly.type
_entity_poly.pdbx_seq_one_letter_code
_entity_poly.pdbx_strand_id
1 'polypeptide(L)'
;MSDYYWLQTVTADRMSMIEQVWYYVVEIEQEDGTTSGDFVAVKYWNLNERKRYFRTNVPASYSQHLKEFLWREQTLMRIHSRIVGNKDEKAFSKFIEKQIALMDEVVEQLLVPCMLEGGELLKDFRSPGFDEYLATEWHVGRHDPDSVNDFRDGSDVVLETCDVTKL
;
A
#
# COMPACT_ATOMS: atom_id res chain seq x y z
N MET A 1 -7.99 14.68 14.35
CA MET A 1 -8.41 14.10 13.06
C MET A 1 -7.27 14.38 12.08
N SER A 2 -6.70 13.37 11.41
CA SER A 2 -5.74 12.40 11.96
C SER A 2 -4.32 12.90 11.68
N ASP A 3 -3.37 12.65 12.59
CA ASP A 3 -1.95 12.90 12.33
C ASP A 3 -1.51 11.85 11.30
N TYR A 4 -1.34 12.31 10.07
CA TYR A 4 -1.09 11.53 8.86
C TYR A 4 -0.01 10.44 9.02
N TYR A 5 -0.15 9.36 8.24
CA TYR A 5 0.72 8.19 8.01
C TYR A 5 2.21 8.47 7.70
N TRP A 6 2.70 9.68 7.97
CA TRP A 6 4.08 10.08 7.76
C TRP A 6 4.91 9.75 8.99
N LEU A 7 5.60 8.62 8.92
CA LEU A 7 6.72 8.35 9.82
C LEU A 7 7.74 9.48 9.73
N GLN A 8 7.91 10.20 10.85
CA GLN A 8 8.89 11.27 10.95
C GLN A 8 10.33 10.73 10.81
N THR A 9 10.55 9.47 11.14
CA THR A 9 11.85 8.80 11.06
C THR A 9 11.71 7.37 10.57
N VAL A 10 12.44 7.06 9.51
CA VAL A 10 12.63 5.70 8.99
C VAL A 10 14.04 5.23 9.40
N THR A 11 14.12 4.10 10.09
CA THR A 11 15.42 3.52 10.52
C THR A 11 15.93 2.53 9.46
N ALA A 12 17.25 2.34 9.42
CA ALA A 12 17.86 1.36 8.52
C ALA A 12 17.35 -0.07 8.79
N ASP A 13 17.11 -0.41 10.05
CA ASP A 13 16.54 -1.71 10.43
C ASP A 13 15.12 -1.89 9.89
N ARG A 14 14.28 -0.84 9.98
CA ARG A 14 12.94 -0.86 9.41
C ARG A 14 12.98 -1.02 7.89
N MET A 15 13.83 -0.27 7.20
CA MET A 15 13.98 -0.41 5.73
C MET A 15 14.40 -1.82 5.34
N SER A 16 15.37 -2.39 6.06
CA SER A 16 15.81 -3.77 5.82
C SER A 16 14.67 -4.78 5.99
N MET A 17 13.78 -4.57 6.97
CA MET A 17 12.60 -5.43 7.15
C MET A 17 11.59 -5.29 6.00
N ILE A 18 11.29 -4.06 5.57
CA ILE A 18 10.33 -3.80 4.48
C ILE A 18 10.83 -4.44 3.17
N GLU A 19 12.09 -4.21 2.82
CA GLU A 19 12.70 -4.71 1.56
C GLU A 19 12.74 -6.24 1.46
N GLN A 20 12.54 -6.96 2.56
CA GLN A 20 12.48 -8.41 2.59
C GLN A 20 11.14 -8.97 2.17
N VAL A 21 10.06 -8.18 2.17
CA VAL A 21 8.71 -8.67 1.91
C VAL A 21 8.24 -8.23 0.52
N TRP A 22 7.81 -9.19 -0.28
CA TRP A 22 7.33 -8.96 -1.64
C TRP A 22 5.91 -9.47 -1.80
N TYR A 23 4.99 -8.59 -2.18
CA TYR A 23 3.58 -8.87 -2.34
C TYR A 23 3.19 -9.10 -3.81
N TYR A 24 2.21 -9.96 -4.05
CA TYR A 24 1.66 -10.23 -5.38
C TYR A 24 0.16 -10.47 -5.28
N VAL A 25 -0.60 -9.74 -6.08
CA VAL A 25 -2.04 -9.99 -6.26
C VAL A 25 -2.20 -11.18 -7.21
N VAL A 26 -2.98 -12.16 -6.79
CA VAL A 26 -3.37 -13.33 -7.59
C VAL A 26 -4.87 -13.49 -7.58
N GLU A 27 -5.40 -13.88 -8.73
CA GLU A 27 -6.79 -14.26 -8.88
C GLU A 27 -7.08 -15.59 -8.18
N ILE A 28 -8.29 -15.73 -7.64
CA ILE A 28 -8.72 -16.94 -6.94
C ILE A 28 -9.57 -17.76 -7.91
N GLU A 29 -9.03 -18.87 -8.42
CA GLU A 29 -9.77 -19.82 -9.24
C GLU A 29 -10.67 -20.70 -8.36
N GLN A 30 -11.93 -20.87 -8.77
CA GLN A 30 -12.89 -21.82 -8.21
C GLN A 30 -12.75 -23.20 -8.88
N GLU A 31 -13.34 -24.23 -8.27
CA GLU A 31 -13.26 -25.62 -8.76
C GLU A 31 -13.84 -25.80 -10.17
N ASP A 32 -14.74 -24.91 -10.61
CA ASP A 32 -15.33 -24.90 -11.94
C ASP A 32 -14.48 -24.14 -12.98
N GLY A 33 -13.31 -23.65 -12.60
CA GLY A 33 -12.40 -22.88 -13.45
C GLY A 33 -12.80 -21.41 -13.61
N THR A 34 -13.80 -20.92 -12.89
CA THR A 34 -14.15 -19.49 -12.86
C THR A 34 -13.35 -18.74 -11.80
N THR A 35 -13.17 -17.43 -11.96
CA THR A 35 -12.52 -16.59 -10.96
C THR A 35 -13.51 -16.13 -9.89
N SER A 36 -13.11 -16.11 -8.61
CA SER A 36 -13.89 -15.46 -7.55
C SER A 36 -14.06 -13.98 -7.87
N GLY A 37 -15.31 -13.55 -8.07
CA GLY A 37 -15.65 -12.15 -8.31
C GLY A 37 -15.61 -11.29 -7.04
N ASP A 38 -15.60 -11.91 -5.85
CA ASP A 38 -15.70 -11.20 -4.58
C ASP A 38 -14.32 -10.91 -3.97
N PHE A 39 -13.31 -11.74 -4.26
CA PHE A 39 -11.99 -11.65 -3.61
C PHE A 39 -10.82 -11.88 -4.56
N VAL A 40 -9.72 -11.19 -4.26
CA VAL A 40 -8.38 -11.53 -4.76
C VAL A 40 -7.50 -11.99 -3.61
N ALA A 41 -6.50 -12.80 -3.91
CA ALA A 41 -5.54 -13.23 -2.92
C ALA A 41 -4.25 -12.42 -3.04
N VAL A 42 -3.71 -11.96 -1.91
CA VAL A 42 -2.38 -11.36 -1.84
C VAL A 42 -1.45 -12.42 -1.29
N LYS A 43 -0.48 -12.82 -2.12
CA LYS A 43 0.63 -13.67 -1.71
C LYS A 43 1.79 -12.79 -1.31
N TYR A 44 2.47 -13.13 -0.21
CA TYR A 44 3.74 -12.48 0.11
C TYR A 44 4.86 -13.48 0.37
N TRP A 45 6.07 -13.06 0.00
CA TRP A 45 7.32 -13.79 0.19
C TRP A 45 8.23 -12.96 1.10
N ASN A 46 8.68 -13.53 2.22
CA ASN A 46 9.76 -12.97 3.03
C ASN A 46 11.12 -13.59 2.63
N LEU A 47 12.06 -12.79 2.14
CA LEU A 47 13.35 -13.25 1.60
C LEU A 47 14.22 -13.96 2.65
N ASN A 48 14.04 -13.67 3.94
CA ASN A 48 14.74 -14.35 5.04
C ASN A 48 14.08 -15.68 5.44
N GLU A 49 12.76 -15.77 5.34
CA GLU A 49 12.03 -17.01 5.61
C GLU A 49 11.92 -17.83 4.33
N ARG A 50 12.97 -18.59 4.01
CA ARG A 50 13.16 -19.31 2.74
C ARG A 50 11.97 -20.12 2.14
N LYS A 51 10.83 -20.33 2.83
CA LYS A 51 9.69 -21.14 2.32
C LYS A 51 8.29 -20.83 2.91
N ARG A 52 7.95 -19.60 3.31
CA ARG A 52 6.56 -19.30 3.73
C ARG A 52 5.88 -18.35 2.76
N TYR A 53 5.00 -18.92 1.94
CA TYR A 53 3.95 -18.15 1.28
C TYR A 53 2.82 -17.99 2.28
N PHE A 54 2.52 -16.75 2.59
CA PHE A 54 1.31 -16.41 3.29
C PHE A 54 0.32 -15.87 2.28
N ARG A 55 -0.96 -16.14 2.52
CA ARG A 55 -2.06 -15.75 1.65
C ARG A 55 -3.10 -15.07 2.51
N THR A 56 -3.51 -13.87 2.11
CA THR A 56 -4.70 -13.21 2.63
C THR A 56 -5.65 -12.90 1.49
N ASN A 57 -6.95 -12.86 1.76
CA ASN A 57 -7.95 -12.48 0.78
C ASN A 57 -8.31 -11.01 1.01
N VAL A 58 -8.44 -10.26 -0.08
CA VAL A 58 -8.77 -8.84 -0.10
C VAL A 58 -9.98 -8.65 -1.02
N PRO A 59 -10.90 -7.70 -0.74
CA PRO A 59 -11.98 -7.36 -1.66
C PRO A 59 -11.51 -7.22 -3.10
N ALA A 60 -12.20 -7.85 -4.05
CA ALA A 60 -11.87 -7.76 -5.47
C ALA A 60 -11.96 -6.33 -6.01
N SER A 61 -12.77 -5.46 -5.38
CA SER A 61 -12.86 -4.03 -5.69
C SER A 61 -11.51 -3.31 -5.60
N TYR A 62 -10.57 -3.79 -4.79
CA TYR A 62 -9.23 -3.21 -4.71
C TYR A 62 -8.23 -3.82 -5.71
N SER A 63 -8.59 -4.84 -6.49
CA SER A 63 -7.63 -5.62 -7.27
C SER A 63 -6.71 -4.77 -8.16
N GLN A 64 -7.29 -3.87 -8.95
CA GLN A 64 -6.53 -3.04 -9.88
C GLN A 64 -5.63 -2.04 -9.13
N HIS A 65 -6.22 -1.29 -8.21
CA HIS A 65 -5.48 -0.32 -7.41
C HIS A 65 -4.36 -0.97 -6.59
N LEU A 66 -4.61 -2.15 -6.03
CA LEU A 66 -3.62 -2.88 -5.25
C LEU A 66 -2.47 -3.39 -6.13
N LYS A 67 -2.75 -3.84 -7.37
CA LYS A 67 -1.70 -4.22 -8.32
C LYS A 67 -0.79 -3.03 -8.64
N GLU A 68 -1.36 -1.87 -8.92
CA GLU A 68 -0.62 -0.64 -9.23
C GLU A 68 0.17 -0.13 -8.03
N PHE A 69 -0.46 -0.15 -6.85
CA PHE A 69 0.16 0.21 -5.58
C PHE A 69 1.38 -0.65 -5.30
N LEU A 70 1.24 -1.99 -5.32
CA LEU A 70 2.34 -2.91 -5.01
C LEU A 70 3.45 -2.84 -6.06
N TRP A 71 3.10 -2.60 -7.33
CA TRP A 71 4.11 -2.37 -8.38
C TRP A 71 4.95 -1.12 -8.09
N ARG A 72 4.31 -0.03 -7.65
CA ARG A 72 4.98 1.22 -7.31
C ARG A 72 5.88 1.06 -6.08
N GLU A 73 5.39 0.42 -5.02
CA GLU A 73 6.17 0.12 -3.82
C GLU A 73 7.44 -0.67 -4.17
N GLN A 74 7.30 -1.76 -4.93
CA GLN A 74 8.43 -2.58 -5.37
C GLN A 74 9.39 -1.83 -6.29
N THR A 75 8.88 -0.91 -7.10
CA THR A 75 9.72 -0.04 -7.94
C THR A 75 10.55 0.90 -7.08
N LEU A 76 9.96 1.52 -6.05
CA LEU A 76 10.67 2.36 -5.11
C LEU A 76 11.75 1.59 -4.35
N MET A 77 11.46 0.37 -3.86
CA MET A 77 12.46 -0.51 -3.23
C MET A 77 13.63 -0.83 -4.17
N ARG A 78 13.35 -1.09 -5.45
CA ARG A 78 14.41 -1.31 -6.47
C ARG A 78 15.23 -0.06 -6.75
N ILE A 79 14.61 1.12 -6.75
CA ILE A 79 15.32 2.39 -6.90
C ILE A 79 16.22 2.60 -5.67
N HIS A 80 15.67 2.46 -4.47
CA HIS A 80 16.40 2.61 -3.21
C HIS A 80 17.64 1.72 -3.16
N SER A 81 17.51 0.42 -3.43
CA SER A 81 18.65 -0.52 -3.43
C SER A 81 19.77 -0.16 -4.44
N ARG A 82 19.48 0.64 -5.48
CA ARG A 82 20.49 1.11 -6.45
C ARG A 82 21.18 2.41 -6.03
N ILE A 83 20.51 3.24 -5.23
CA ILE A 83 21.02 4.56 -4.84
C ILE A 83 21.51 4.59 -3.39
N VAL A 84 21.15 3.60 -2.57
CA VAL A 84 21.55 3.52 -1.16
C VAL A 84 23.07 3.48 -1.05
N GLY A 85 23.63 4.35 -0.21
CA GLY A 85 25.08 4.52 -0.03
C GLY A 85 25.74 5.49 -1.03
N ASN A 86 25.03 5.98 -2.05
CA ASN A 86 25.52 7.07 -2.88
C ASN A 86 25.41 8.41 -2.12
N LYS A 87 26.54 9.07 -1.90
CA LYS A 87 26.60 10.33 -1.14
C LYS A 87 25.94 11.50 -1.88
N ASP A 88 25.99 11.49 -3.20
CA ASP A 88 25.45 12.57 -4.03
C ASP A 88 23.91 12.55 -4.06
N GLU A 89 23.32 11.37 -3.82
CA GLU A 89 21.87 11.14 -3.84
C GLU A 89 21.23 11.10 -2.45
N LYS A 90 21.93 11.57 -1.40
CA LYS A 90 21.48 11.42 -0.01
C LYS A 90 20.08 12.00 0.25
N ALA A 91 19.76 13.15 -0.35
CA ALA A 91 18.45 13.77 -0.20
C ALA A 91 17.36 12.96 -0.90
N PHE A 92 17.64 12.47 -2.10
CA PHE A 92 16.72 11.64 -2.87
C PHE A 92 16.51 10.27 -2.22
N SER A 93 17.57 9.63 -1.71
CA SER A 93 17.49 8.37 -0.94
C SER A 93 16.55 8.51 0.25
N LYS A 94 16.70 9.58 1.05
CA LYS A 94 15.81 9.85 2.20
C LYS A 94 14.37 10.09 1.79
N PHE A 95 14.14 10.73 0.64
CA PHE A 95 12.79 10.91 0.11
C PHE A 95 12.18 9.56 -0.25
N ILE A 96 12.92 8.70 -0.95
CA ILE A 96 12.46 7.36 -1.34
C ILE A 96 12.21 6.48 -0.09
N GLU A 97 13.08 6.51 0.91
CA GLU A 97 12.87 5.79 2.19
C GLU A 97 11.54 6.16 2.84
N LYS A 98 11.20 7.45 2.88
CA LYS A 98 9.93 7.92 3.42
C LYS A 98 8.73 7.45 2.61
N GLN A 99 8.83 7.44 1.27
CA GLN A 99 7.76 6.93 0.40
C GLN A 99 7.56 5.42 0.60
N ILE A 100 8.64 4.65 0.70
CA ILE A 100 8.56 3.21 0.97
C ILE A 100 7.90 2.94 2.32
N ALA A 101 8.31 3.66 3.37
CA ALA A 101 7.73 3.50 4.70
C ALA A 101 6.23 3.89 4.78
N LEU A 102 5.82 4.94 4.05
CA LEU A 102 4.41 5.29 3.90
C LEU A 102 3.63 4.15 3.23
N MET A 103 4.17 3.61 2.13
CA MET A 103 3.49 2.55 1.38
C MET A 103 3.38 1.26 2.20
N ASP A 104 4.42 0.89 2.93
CA ASP A 104 4.43 -0.23 3.87
C ASP A 104 3.31 -0.08 4.93
N GLU A 105 3.17 1.10 5.53
CA GLU A 105 2.13 1.37 6.52
C GLU A 105 0.71 1.29 5.94
N VAL A 106 0.53 1.74 4.70
CA VAL A 106 -0.76 1.63 3.99
C VAL A 106 -1.07 0.16 3.66
N VAL A 107 -0.08 -0.64 3.26
CA VAL A 107 -0.24 -2.08 3.01
C VAL A 107 -0.60 -2.82 4.30
N GLU A 108 0.08 -2.54 5.41
CA GLU A 108 -0.23 -3.17 6.69
C GLU A 108 -1.67 -2.87 7.12
N GLN A 109 -2.14 -1.63 6.97
CA GLN A 109 -3.52 -1.25 7.28
C GLN A 109 -4.58 -1.92 6.39
N LEU A 110 -4.20 -2.32 5.17
CA LEU A 110 -5.07 -3.10 4.30
C LEU A 110 -5.03 -4.58 4.68
N LEU A 111 -3.84 -5.15 4.81
CA LEU A 111 -3.65 -6.60 4.91
C LEU A 111 -3.87 -7.15 6.32
N VAL A 112 -3.50 -6.44 7.38
CA VAL A 112 -3.63 -6.93 8.77
C VAL A 112 -5.09 -7.23 9.11
N PRO A 113 -6.07 -6.34 8.88
CA PRO A 113 -7.47 -6.67 9.08
C PRO A 113 -7.92 -7.86 8.22
N CYS A 114 -7.49 -7.90 6.95
CA CYS A 114 -7.82 -8.99 6.03
C CYS A 114 -7.28 -10.36 6.47
N MET A 115 -6.18 -10.40 7.22
CA MET A 115 -5.62 -11.63 7.80
C MET A 115 -6.36 -12.09 9.06
N LEU A 116 -7.00 -11.17 9.77
CA LEU A 116 -7.67 -11.45 11.04
C LEU A 116 -9.15 -11.78 10.86
N GLU A 117 -9.80 -11.27 9.81
CA GLU A 117 -11.22 -11.45 9.56
C GLU A 117 -11.54 -12.62 8.61
N GLY A 118 -12.68 -13.28 8.86
CA GLY A 118 -13.18 -14.38 8.04
C GLY A 118 -13.92 -13.90 6.78
N GLY A 119 -13.97 -14.74 5.74
CA GLY A 119 -14.37 -14.38 4.37
C GLY A 119 -15.69 -13.61 4.20
N GLU A 120 -16.73 -13.87 5.01
CA GLU A 120 -18.01 -13.14 4.84
C GLU A 120 -17.92 -11.66 5.25
N LEU A 121 -17.10 -11.32 6.25
CA LEU A 121 -16.91 -9.91 6.68
C LEU A 121 -16.02 -9.13 5.70
N LEU A 122 -15.21 -9.84 4.92
CA LEU A 122 -14.28 -9.23 3.98
C LEU A 122 -14.95 -8.72 2.70
N LYS A 123 -16.17 -9.16 2.37
CA LYS A 123 -16.78 -8.79 1.07
C LYS A 123 -17.03 -7.29 0.96
N ASP A 124 -17.52 -6.69 2.04
CA ASP A 124 -17.82 -5.26 2.13
C ASP A 124 -16.75 -4.48 2.92
N PHE A 125 -15.62 -5.14 3.23
CA PHE A 125 -14.54 -4.52 3.99
C PHE A 125 -13.93 -3.35 3.22
N ARG A 126 -13.78 -2.23 3.91
CA ARG A 126 -13.08 -1.05 3.42
C ARG A 126 -11.93 -0.70 4.35
N SER A 127 -10.76 -0.39 3.79
CA SER A 127 -9.60 0.02 4.58
C SER A 127 -9.52 1.53 4.51
N PRO A 128 -9.81 2.26 5.62
CA PRO A 128 -9.78 3.72 5.61
C PRO A 128 -8.43 4.27 5.13
N GLY A 129 -7.33 3.65 5.54
CA GLY A 129 -5.99 4.07 5.11
C GLY A 129 -5.72 3.86 3.63
N PHE A 130 -6.20 2.75 3.05
CA PHE A 130 -6.05 2.52 1.61
C PHE A 130 -7.00 3.42 0.80
N ASP A 131 -8.22 3.62 1.27
CA ASP A 131 -9.19 4.53 0.63
C ASP A 131 -8.67 5.98 0.64
N GLU A 132 -8.15 6.45 1.77
CA GLU A 132 -7.56 7.79 1.87
C GLU A 132 -6.33 7.93 0.95
N TYR A 133 -5.50 6.88 0.85
CA TYR A 133 -4.40 6.86 -0.12
C TYR A 133 -4.90 7.03 -1.56
N LEU A 134 -5.92 6.28 -1.97
CA LEU A 134 -6.45 6.36 -3.33
C LEU A 134 -7.10 7.72 -3.63
N ALA A 135 -7.86 8.25 -2.67
CA ALA A 135 -8.44 9.59 -2.79
C ALA A 135 -7.34 10.66 -2.94
N THR A 136 -6.28 10.56 -2.13
CA THR A 136 -5.13 11.48 -2.18
C THR A 136 -4.39 11.37 -3.51
N GLU A 137 -4.14 10.15 -3.98
CA GLU A 137 -3.51 9.91 -5.28
C GLU A 137 -4.32 10.54 -6.42
N TRP A 138 -5.64 10.38 -6.42
CA TRP A 138 -6.49 10.87 -7.49
C TRP A 138 -6.67 12.40 -7.48
N HIS A 139 -6.92 12.98 -6.30
CA HIS A 139 -7.25 14.39 -6.19
C HIS A 139 -6.03 15.31 -6.05
N VAL A 140 -5.01 14.85 -5.31
CA VAL A 140 -3.81 15.64 -5.01
C VAL A 140 -2.66 15.26 -5.95
N GLY A 141 -2.55 13.98 -6.32
CA GLY A 141 -1.43 13.46 -7.13
C GLY A 141 -0.09 13.46 -6.41
N ARG A 142 -0.09 13.82 -5.11
CA ARG A 142 1.07 13.87 -4.22
C ARG A 142 0.61 13.50 -2.83
N HIS A 143 1.48 12.81 -2.11
CA HIS A 143 1.17 12.33 -0.76
C HIS A 143 1.80 13.19 0.35
N ASP A 144 2.69 14.14 0.03
CA ASP A 144 3.37 14.94 1.05
C ASP A 144 2.40 15.85 1.83
N PRO A 145 2.63 16.05 3.15
CA PRO A 145 1.68 16.76 4.02
C PRO A 145 1.33 18.16 3.52
N ASP A 146 2.33 18.89 3.01
CA ASP A 146 2.14 20.26 2.57
C ASP A 146 1.19 20.31 1.36
N SER A 147 1.40 19.45 0.36
CA SER A 147 0.51 19.35 -0.80
C SER A 147 -0.91 18.92 -0.42
N VAL A 148 -1.06 18.00 0.55
CA VAL A 148 -2.39 17.56 1.03
C VAL A 148 -3.10 18.67 1.81
N ASN A 149 -2.37 19.41 2.65
CA ASN A 149 -2.91 20.53 3.39
C ASN A 149 -3.31 21.68 2.46
N ASP A 150 -2.46 22.02 1.49
CA ASP A 150 -2.76 23.02 0.46
C ASP A 150 -4.03 22.66 -0.32
N PHE A 151 -4.21 21.37 -0.66
CA PHE A 151 -5.43 20.90 -1.31
C PHE A 151 -6.65 21.09 -0.41
N ARG A 152 -6.57 20.69 0.87
CA ARG A 152 -7.67 20.82 1.83
C ARG A 152 -8.08 22.26 2.09
N ASP A 153 -7.12 23.17 2.17
CA ASP A 153 -7.39 24.59 2.39
C ASP A 153 -8.10 25.24 1.18
N GLY A 154 -7.94 24.65 -0.02
CA GLY A 154 -8.45 25.17 -1.28
C GLY A 154 -9.60 24.39 -1.92
N SER A 155 -10.10 23.31 -1.29
CA SER A 155 -11.04 22.36 -1.90
C SER A 155 -12.20 22.02 -0.98
N ASP A 156 -13.40 21.88 -1.55
CA ASP A 156 -14.58 21.37 -0.83
C ASP A 156 -14.61 19.82 -0.74
N VAL A 157 -13.64 19.13 -1.37
CA VAL A 157 -13.54 17.67 -1.36
C VAL A 157 -12.96 17.17 -0.05
N VAL A 158 -13.72 16.34 0.66
CA VAL A 158 -13.27 15.66 1.89
C VAL A 158 -12.73 14.27 1.52
N LEU A 159 -11.40 14.13 1.49
CA LEU A 159 -10.68 12.94 1.04
C LEU A 159 -11.15 11.66 1.77
N GLU A 160 -11.44 11.77 3.06
CA GLU A 160 -11.84 10.67 3.94
C GLU A 160 -13.25 10.13 3.62
N THR A 161 -14.02 10.86 2.83
CA THR A 161 -15.39 10.48 2.43
C THR A 161 -15.50 10.23 0.93
N CYS A 162 -14.38 10.27 0.20
CA CYS A 162 -14.37 10.07 -1.24
C CYS A 162 -14.75 8.62 -1.58
N ASP A 163 -15.68 8.46 -2.53
CA ASP A 163 -16.08 7.15 -3.03
C ASP A 163 -15.02 6.62 -4.01
N VAL A 164 -14.01 5.93 -3.46
CA VAL A 164 -12.89 5.42 -4.28
C VAL A 164 -13.27 4.33 -5.28
N THR A 165 -14.50 3.82 -5.26
CA THR A 165 -14.97 2.86 -6.28
C THR A 165 -15.25 3.51 -7.64
N LYS A 166 -15.24 4.85 -7.68
CA LYS A 166 -15.50 5.66 -8.87
C LYS A 166 -14.25 6.37 -9.41
N LEU A 167 -13.10 6.15 -8.77
CA LEU A 167 -11.79 6.65 -9.18
C LEU A 167 -11.14 5.64 -10.12
#